data_AF-A0A813SYK5-F1
#
_entry.id   AF-A0A813SYK5-F1
#
_cell.length_a   1.000
_cell.length_b   1.000
_cell.length_c   1.000
_cell.angle_alpha   90.00
_cell.angle_beta   90.00
_cell.angle_gamma   90.00
#
_symmetry.space_group_name_H-M   'P 1'
#
loop_
_entity.id
_entity.type
_entity.pdbx_description
1 polymer ?
#
loop_
_entity_poly.entity_id
_entity_poly.type
_entity_poly.pdbx_seq_one_letter_code
_entity_poly.pdbx_strand_id
1 'polypeptide(L)'
;MPQNEHIELHRKRHGYRFNHFEKLKKKEGRLPHILSKKAQTLRGIKIKSHEEKETKQRQDVPEGALPTYLLDRETETRSKVLSNSIKQKRKEKAGKWDVPIPKVKAVSEAEVFRVVQSGKRKKKAWKRLVTKPCFVGEAFTRKPPKYERFIRPMALRFTKAHVTHPELKATFQLPILGVKKNPSSPLYTSLGVITKGTVLEVNVSELGILFSQEQYFDSRGLFISTILSIPVLLNCCLLVSFWLWETVGLLKICAKRLKISRQKQQQQYVQDAEKKKD
;
A
#
# COMPACT_ATOMS: atom_id res chain seq x y z
N MET A 1 -1.14 -44.71 -30.02
CA MET A 1 0.17 -44.79 -29.33
C MET A 1 0.62 -46.24 -29.38
N PRO A 2 1.89 -46.55 -29.70
CA PRO A 2 2.36 -47.93 -29.60
C PRO A 2 2.23 -48.37 -28.13
N GLN A 3 1.50 -49.46 -27.90
CA GLN A 3 1.28 -50.00 -26.55
C GLN A 3 2.51 -50.81 -26.12
N ASN A 4 2.89 -50.69 -24.84
CA ASN A 4 4.05 -51.31 -24.19
C ASN A 4 5.45 -50.86 -24.66
N GLU A 5 6.46 -51.28 -23.88
CA GLU A 5 7.91 -51.19 -24.13
C GLU A 5 8.38 -52.08 -25.30
N HIS A 6 7.73 -51.94 -26.46
CA HIS A 6 7.99 -52.71 -27.67
C HIS A 6 9.45 -52.60 -28.16
N ILE A 7 10.14 -51.48 -27.90
CA ILE A 7 11.56 -51.28 -28.23
C ILE A 7 12.46 -52.18 -27.37
N GLU A 8 12.18 -52.29 -26.07
CA GLU A 8 12.93 -53.18 -25.19
C GLU A 8 12.64 -54.65 -25.49
N LEU A 9 11.38 -55.00 -25.78
CA LEU A 9 11.00 -56.34 -26.21
C LEU A 9 11.72 -56.74 -27.50
N HIS A 10 11.81 -55.83 -28.47
CA HIS A 10 12.56 -56.06 -29.72
C HIS A 10 14.06 -56.27 -29.44
N ARG A 11 14.67 -55.47 -28.55
CA ARG A 11 16.06 -55.66 -28.13
C ARG A 11 16.30 -56.99 -27.41
N LYS A 12 15.33 -57.47 -26.62
CA LYS A 12 15.41 -58.79 -25.96
C LYS A 12 15.27 -59.94 -26.96
N ARG A 13 14.41 -59.80 -27.98
CA ARG A 13 14.16 -60.83 -29.01
C ARG A 13 15.24 -60.91 -30.09
N HIS A 14 15.72 -59.76 -30.56
CA HIS A 14 16.59 -59.65 -31.73
C HIS A 14 17.97 -59.06 -31.41
N GLY A 15 18.22 -58.71 -30.14
CA GLY A 15 19.50 -58.16 -29.70
C GLY A 15 19.75 -56.73 -30.16
N TYR A 16 21.00 -56.30 -30.00
CA TYR A 16 21.50 -55.07 -30.57
C TYR A 16 22.18 -55.35 -31.92
N ARG A 17 22.27 -54.32 -32.76
CA ARG A 17 23.06 -54.38 -33.99
C ARG A 17 24.51 -54.76 -33.65
N PHE A 18 25.13 -55.64 -34.43
CA PHE A 18 26.47 -56.17 -34.12
C PHE A 18 27.52 -55.09 -33.78
N ASN A 19 27.49 -53.94 -34.48
CA ASN A 19 28.46 -52.85 -34.26
C ASN A 19 28.02 -51.84 -33.18
N HIS A 20 26.94 -52.10 -32.44
CA HIS A 20 26.37 -51.17 -31.46
C HIS A 20 27.34 -50.88 -30.32
N PHE A 21 27.89 -51.93 -29.71
CA PHE A 21 28.80 -51.82 -28.57
C PHE A 21 30.14 -51.19 -28.95
N GLU A 22 30.67 -51.51 -30.14
CA GLU A 22 31.88 -50.87 -30.65
C GLU A 22 31.68 -49.37 -30.90
N LYS A 23 30.53 -48.98 -31.48
CA LYS A 23 30.20 -47.56 -31.71
C LYS A 23 30.03 -46.82 -30.39
N LEU A 24 29.44 -47.45 -29.39
CA LEU A 24 29.24 -46.88 -28.05
C LEU A 24 30.60 -46.67 -27.36
N LYS A 25 31.46 -47.69 -27.32
CA LYS A 25 32.84 -47.59 -26.82
C LYS A 25 33.64 -46.49 -27.52
N LYS A 26 33.58 -46.40 -28.86
CA LYS A 26 34.24 -45.33 -29.64
C LYS A 26 33.61 -43.96 -29.42
N LYS A 27 32.33 -43.87 -29.07
CA LYS A 27 31.67 -42.60 -28.74
C LYS A 27 32.15 -42.12 -27.39
N GLU A 28 32.13 -42.97 -26.37
CA GLU A 28 32.61 -42.69 -25.01
C GLU A 28 34.08 -42.28 -25.00
N GLY A 29 34.95 -43.00 -25.71
CA GLY A 29 36.36 -42.62 -25.83
C GLY A 29 36.60 -41.27 -26.52
N ARG A 30 35.68 -40.80 -27.37
CA ARG A 30 35.75 -39.48 -28.01
C ARG A 30 35.11 -38.36 -27.19
N LEU A 31 34.25 -38.68 -26.22
CA LEU A 31 33.58 -37.67 -25.39
C LEU A 31 34.54 -36.67 -24.72
N PRO A 32 35.65 -37.06 -24.07
CA PRO A 32 36.53 -36.10 -23.42
C PRO A 32 37.14 -35.09 -24.40
N HIS A 33 37.58 -35.55 -25.59
CA HIS A 33 38.09 -34.67 -26.63
C HIS A 33 37.03 -33.73 -27.20
N ILE A 34 35.79 -34.22 -27.37
CA ILE A 34 34.67 -33.40 -27.85
C ILE A 34 34.28 -32.35 -26.82
N LEU A 35 34.26 -32.70 -25.52
CA LEU A 35 33.95 -31.78 -24.42
C LEU A 35 35.02 -30.69 -24.30
N SER A 36 36.30 -31.07 -24.29
CA SER A 36 37.42 -30.12 -24.28
C SER A 36 37.37 -29.16 -25.49
N LYS A 37 37.15 -29.69 -26.71
CA LYS A 37 37.02 -28.87 -27.91
C LYS A 37 35.81 -27.93 -27.84
N LYS A 38 34.67 -28.39 -27.30
CA LYS A 38 33.50 -27.53 -27.08
C LYS A 38 33.80 -26.41 -26.09
N ALA A 39 34.41 -26.71 -24.94
CA ALA A 39 34.79 -25.69 -23.96
C ALA A 39 35.67 -24.59 -24.57
N GLN A 40 36.64 -24.95 -25.42
CA GLN A 40 37.55 -23.98 -26.07
C GLN A 40 36.91 -23.20 -27.23
N THR A 41 35.93 -23.79 -27.94
CA THR A 41 35.37 -23.19 -29.18
C THR A 41 34.05 -22.46 -28.97
N LEU A 42 33.29 -22.78 -27.93
CA LEU A 42 32.06 -22.07 -27.61
C LEU A 42 32.37 -20.59 -27.34
N ARG A 43 31.44 -19.69 -27.68
CA ARG A 43 31.53 -18.24 -27.43
C ARG A 43 30.19 -17.69 -26.94
N GLY A 44 30.24 -16.62 -26.13
CA GLY A 44 29.06 -15.87 -25.69
C GLY A 44 28.10 -16.67 -24.79
N ILE A 45 26.79 -16.59 -25.07
CA ILE A 45 25.72 -17.21 -24.27
C ILE A 45 25.92 -18.74 -24.15
N LYS A 46 26.49 -19.38 -25.18
CA LYS A 46 26.72 -20.83 -25.17
C LYS A 46 27.83 -21.26 -24.19
N ILE A 47 28.86 -20.44 -23.97
CA ILE A 47 29.87 -20.70 -22.93
C ILE A 47 29.19 -20.65 -21.57
N LYS A 48 28.46 -19.56 -21.27
CA LYS A 48 27.78 -19.39 -19.97
C LYS A 48 26.85 -20.55 -19.66
N SER A 49 26.07 -21.02 -20.64
CA SER A 49 25.20 -22.20 -20.46
C SER A 49 25.94 -23.53 -20.27
N HIS A 50 27.20 -23.64 -20.73
CA HIS A 50 28.05 -24.81 -20.55
C HIS A 50 28.77 -24.77 -19.20
N GLU A 51 29.27 -23.60 -18.83
CA GLU A 51 29.88 -23.32 -17.52
C GLU A 51 28.87 -23.39 -16.37
N GLU A 52 27.63 -22.94 -16.56
CA GLU A 52 26.53 -23.09 -15.58
C GLU A 52 26.12 -24.56 -15.37
N LYS A 53 26.39 -25.44 -16.33
CA LYS A 53 26.14 -26.89 -16.20
C LYS A 53 27.26 -27.61 -15.46
N GLU A 54 28.51 -27.19 -15.66
CA GLU A 54 29.68 -27.80 -14.99
C GLU A 54 29.94 -27.20 -13.62
N THR A 55 29.77 -25.88 -13.49
CA THR A 55 29.81 -25.16 -12.23
C THR A 55 28.41 -25.22 -11.66
N LYS A 56 28.17 -26.11 -10.69
CA LYS A 56 27.06 -25.89 -9.75
C LYS A 56 27.36 -24.58 -9.04
N GLN A 57 26.87 -23.45 -9.56
CA GLN A 57 26.81 -22.23 -8.79
C GLN A 57 26.05 -22.59 -7.52
N ARG A 58 26.74 -22.60 -6.39
CA ARG A 58 26.06 -22.52 -5.10
C ARG A 58 25.22 -21.27 -5.20
N GLN A 59 23.90 -21.45 -5.23
CA GLN A 59 23.00 -20.32 -5.16
C GLN A 59 23.30 -19.64 -3.83
N ASP A 60 23.90 -18.45 -3.88
CA ASP A 60 23.96 -17.59 -2.71
C ASP A 60 22.51 -17.33 -2.30
N VAL A 61 22.16 -17.93 -1.16
CA VAL A 61 20.82 -17.89 -0.59
C VAL A 61 20.48 -16.41 -0.35
N PRO A 62 19.34 -15.89 -0.86
CA PRO A 62 19.04 -14.48 -0.79
C PRO A 62 18.97 -13.97 0.65
N GLU A 63 19.64 -12.83 0.89
CA GLU A 63 19.72 -12.16 2.20
C GLU A 63 18.37 -11.52 2.54
N GLY A 64 17.55 -12.33 3.20
CA GLY A 64 16.23 -11.96 3.69
C GLY A 64 15.36 -13.19 3.93
N ALA A 65 15.63 -13.94 5.00
CA ALA A 65 14.86 -15.10 5.40
C ALA A 65 14.50 -15.04 6.89
N LEU A 66 13.52 -15.87 7.30
CA LEU A 66 13.44 -16.45 8.65
C LEU A 66 14.86 -16.61 9.20
N PRO A 67 15.18 -16.14 10.43
CA PRO A 67 16.59 -16.02 10.77
C PRO A 67 17.26 -17.40 10.65
N THR A 68 18.58 -17.45 10.46
CA THR A 68 19.38 -18.69 10.55
C THR A 68 19.25 -19.41 11.90
N TYR A 69 18.26 -19.09 12.74
CA TYR A 69 18.12 -19.35 14.17
C TYR A 69 18.13 -20.83 14.58
N LEU A 70 18.24 -21.70 13.58
CA LEU A 70 18.32 -23.15 13.63
C LEU A 70 19.26 -23.76 12.56
N LEU A 71 19.89 -22.97 11.70
CA LEU A 71 20.67 -23.49 10.57
C LEU A 71 22.15 -23.67 10.88
N ASP A 72 22.73 -22.94 11.84
CA ASP A 72 23.96 -23.31 12.55
C ASP A 72 24.10 -22.41 13.81
N ARG A 73 24.22 -23.02 14.99
CA ARG A 73 24.56 -22.28 16.21
C ARG A 73 26.06 -22.34 16.45
N GLU A 74 26.73 -21.20 16.32
CA GLU A 74 27.75 -20.80 17.30
C GLU A 74 27.43 -19.40 17.84
N THR A 75 27.74 -19.24 19.12
CA THR A 75 27.26 -18.23 20.06
C THR A 75 27.83 -16.84 19.76
N GLU A 76 26.99 -15.79 19.66
CA GLU A 76 27.51 -14.42 19.59
C GLU A 76 26.84 -13.38 20.51
N THR A 77 27.72 -12.49 20.99
CA THR A 77 27.59 -11.52 22.07
C THR A 77 26.48 -10.46 21.90
N ARG A 78 25.59 -10.40 22.91
CA ARG A 78 24.35 -9.57 22.97
C ARG A 78 24.53 -8.04 22.91
N SER A 79 25.75 -7.50 23.02
CA SER A 79 25.99 -6.08 23.29
C SER A 79 25.93 -5.16 22.05
N LYS A 80 26.16 -5.67 20.82
CA LYS A 80 26.10 -4.85 19.58
C LYS A 80 24.73 -4.82 18.89
N VAL A 81 23.87 -5.80 19.15
CA VAL A 81 22.52 -5.91 18.55
C VAL A 81 21.60 -4.79 19.05
N LEU A 82 21.64 -4.46 20.34
CA LEU A 82 20.80 -3.41 20.93
C LEU A 82 21.10 -2.02 20.32
N SER A 83 22.37 -1.71 20.08
CA SER A 83 22.76 -0.43 19.47
C SER A 83 22.31 -0.30 18.01
N ASN A 84 22.34 -1.41 17.26
CA ASN A 84 21.85 -1.44 15.88
C ASN A 84 20.32 -1.37 15.82
N SER A 85 19.60 -2.03 16.74
CA SER A 85 18.14 -1.91 16.87
C SER A 85 17.68 -0.51 17.28
N ILE A 86 18.41 0.18 18.16
CA ILE A 86 18.13 1.59 18.51
C ILE A 86 18.38 2.52 17.32
N LYS A 87 19.45 2.29 16.56
CA LYS A 87 19.73 3.03 15.33
C LYS A 87 18.69 2.75 14.24
N GLN A 88 18.23 1.51 14.10
CA GLN A 88 17.11 1.13 13.23
C GLN A 88 15.83 1.82 13.66
N LYS A 89 15.43 1.77 14.93
CA LYS A 89 14.24 2.48 15.43
C LYS A 89 14.31 4.00 15.22
N ARG A 90 15.49 4.61 15.36
CA ARG A 90 15.71 6.04 15.06
C ARG A 90 15.57 6.34 13.56
N LYS A 91 16.10 5.46 12.69
CA LYS A 91 15.95 5.57 11.23
C LYS A 91 14.50 5.32 10.77
N GLU A 92 13.83 4.33 11.34
CA GLU A 92 12.42 4.01 11.07
C GLU A 92 11.49 5.14 11.50
N LYS A 93 11.76 5.78 12.65
CA LYS A 93 10.96 6.92 13.11
C LYS A 93 11.14 8.16 12.22
N ALA A 94 12.34 8.37 11.67
CA ALA A 94 12.61 9.47 10.74
C ALA A 94 12.08 9.18 9.33
N GLY A 95 12.20 7.94 8.84
CA GLY A 95 11.79 7.54 7.49
C GLY A 95 10.35 7.07 7.38
N LYS A 96 9.56 7.07 8.46
CA LYS A 96 8.17 6.55 8.48
C LYS A 96 7.27 7.24 7.43
N TRP A 97 7.54 8.51 7.14
CA TRP A 97 6.78 9.33 6.20
C TRP A 97 7.51 9.59 4.88
N ASP A 98 8.71 9.02 4.71
CA ASP A 98 9.46 9.19 3.48
C ASP A 98 8.85 8.30 2.38
N VAL A 99 8.64 8.91 1.22
CA VAL A 99 8.23 8.20 0.02
C VAL A 99 9.37 7.26 -0.41
N PRO A 100 9.08 6.04 -0.91
CA PRO A 100 10.12 5.07 -1.31
C PRO A 100 11.18 5.60 -2.28
N ILE A 101 10.84 6.64 -3.06
CA ILE A 101 11.79 7.34 -3.92
C ILE A 101 11.75 8.84 -3.55
N PRO A 102 12.61 9.30 -2.63
CA PRO A 102 12.57 10.69 -2.14
C PRO A 102 13.22 11.67 -3.11
N LYS A 103 14.30 11.27 -3.80
CA LYS A 103 15.03 12.10 -4.76
C LYS A 103 14.98 11.45 -6.13
N VAL A 104 14.55 12.21 -7.12
CA VAL A 104 14.48 11.79 -8.52
C VAL A 104 15.43 12.66 -9.34
N LYS A 105 16.03 12.08 -10.37
CA LYS A 105 16.78 12.82 -11.38
C LYS A 105 15.89 13.92 -11.98
N ALA A 106 16.38 15.15 -11.98
CA ALA A 106 15.70 16.26 -12.61
C ALA A 106 15.52 16.00 -14.11
N VAL A 107 14.30 16.22 -14.61
CA VAL A 107 13.97 16.07 -16.03
C VAL A 107 13.97 17.45 -16.68
N SER A 108 14.75 17.61 -17.75
CA SER A 108 14.81 18.87 -18.50
C SER A 108 13.51 19.11 -19.28
N GLU A 109 13.14 20.38 -19.48
CA GLU A 109 11.94 20.73 -20.26
C GLU A 109 12.01 20.24 -21.71
N ALA A 110 13.20 20.24 -22.32
CA ALA A 110 13.40 19.76 -23.68
C ALA A 110 13.13 18.26 -23.83
N GLU A 111 13.33 17.48 -22.76
CA GLU A 111 13.02 16.04 -22.76
C GLU A 111 11.51 15.80 -22.69
N VAL A 112 10.77 16.63 -21.95
CA VAL A 112 9.31 16.51 -21.75
C VAL A 112 8.52 17.12 -22.91
N PHE A 113 9.02 18.21 -23.49
CA PHE A 113 8.34 18.96 -24.53
C PHE A 113 9.13 18.98 -25.83
N ARG A 114 8.50 18.42 -26.87
CA ARG A 114 8.94 18.62 -28.25
C ARG A 114 8.33 19.88 -28.83
N VAL A 115 9.15 20.71 -29.47
CA VAL A 115 8.67 21.89 -30.20
C VAL A 115 7.87 21.48 -31.43
N VAL A 116 6.68 22.06 -31.63
CA VAL A 116 5.87 21.86 -32.84
C VAL A 116 5.82 23.14 -33.65
N GLN A 117 6.31 23.06 -34.88
CA GLN A 117 6.28 24.16 -35.84
C GLN A 117 4.96 24.16 -36.63
N SER A 118 4.44 25.36 -36.92
CA SER A 118 3.14 25.58 -37.57
C SER A 118 3.23 26.57 -38.73
N GLY A 119 2.23 26.50 -39.63
CA GLY A 119 2.15 27.29 -40.87
C GLY A 119 2.85 26.63 -42.06
N LYS A 120 2.51 27.05 -43.28
CA LYS A 120 3.08 26.49 -44.53
C LYS A 120 4.60 26.49 -44.55
N ARG A 121 5.22 27.60 -44.10
CA ARG A 121 6.68 27.78 -44.01
C ARG A 121 7.30 27.34 -42.67
N LYS A 122 6.51 26.75 -41.74
CA LYS A 122 6.96 26.25 -40.43
C LYS A 122 7.74 27.23 -39.52
N LYS A 123 7.63 28.54 -39.74
CA LYS A 123 8.36 29.57 -38.95
C LYS A 123 7.83 29.76 -37.52
N LYS A 124 6.62 29.30 -37.20
CA LYS A 124 5.96 29.56 -35.89
C LYS A 124 6.08 28.35 -34.98
N ALA A 125 6.82 28.47 -33.87
CA ALA A 125 7.19 27.36 -32.97
C ALA A 125 6.65 27.51 -31.53
N TRP A 126 5.47 28.11 -31.37
CA TRP A 126 4.89 28.42 -30.05
C TRP A 126 4.23 27.22 -29.36
N LYS A 127 3.91 26.16 -30.13
CA LYS A 127 3.28 24.94 -29.62
C LYS A 127 4.33 23.97 -29.05
N ARG A 128 3.91 23.21 -28.03
CA ARG A 128 4.72 22.21 -27.32
C ARG A 128 3.94 20.90 -27.26
N LEU A 129 4.55 19.80 -27.68
CA LEU A 129 3.98 18.46 -27.62
C LEU A 129 4.62 17.69 -26.48
N VAL A 130 3.79 17.11 -25.61
CA VAL A 130 4.25 16.27 -24.51
C VAL A 130 4.72 14.93 -25.07
N THR A 131 5.96 14.54 -24.77
CA THR A 131 6.60 13.29 -25.21
C THR A 131 6.49 12.17 -24.17
N LYS A 132 6.20 12.52 -22.92
CA LYS A 132 6.09 11.58 -21.80
C LYS A 132 4.65 11.10 -21.60
N PRO A 133 4.46 9.94 -20.93
CA PRO A 133 3.16 9.50 -20.45
C PRO A 133 2.44 10.61 -19.68
N CYS A 134 1.14 10.74 -19.88
CA CYS A 134 0.31 11.71 -19.18
C CYS A 134 -1.02 11.10 -18.76
N PHE A 135 -1.55 11.55 -17.64
CA PHE A 135 -2.91 11.32 -17.23
C PHE A 135 -3.77 12.51 -17.63
N VAL A 136 -4.97 12.21 -18.08
CA VAL A 136 -5.97 13.20 -18.47
C VAL A 136 -7.29 12.67 -17.92
N GLY A 137 -7.99 13.50 -17.13
CA GLY A 137 -9.25 13.10 -16.52
C GLY A 137 -10.33 12.72 -17.54
N GLU A 138 -11.30 11.92 -17.11
CA GLU A 138 -12.33 11.34 -17.98
C GLU A 138 -13.18 12.40 -18.69
N ALA A 139 -13.45 13.53 -18.03
CA ALA A 139 -14.21 14.65 -18.60
C ALA A 139 -13.38 15.59 -19.50
N PHE A 140 -12.22 15.15 -20.01
CA PHE A 140 -11.35 16.01 -20.80
C PHE A 140 -11.82 16.22 -22.23
N THR A 141 -12.14 17.46 -22.56
CA THR A 141 -12.35 17.93 -23.94
C THR A 141 -11.11 18.67 -24.45
N ARG A 142 -10.74 18.43 -25.72
CA ARG A 142 -9.62 19.16 -26.34
C ARG A 142 -10.03 20.61 -26.60
N LYS A 143 -9.12 21.54 -26.31
CA LYS A 143 -9.29 22.95 -26.68
C LYS A 143 -9.15 23.10 -28.22
N PRO A 144 -9.78 24.11 -28.83
CA PRO A 144 -9.60 24.38 -30.25
C PRO A 144 -8.11 24.55 -30.62
N PRO A 145 -7.65 24.07 -31.79
CA PRO A 145 -6.22 24.05 -32.14
C PRO A 145 -5.52 25.41 -32.11
N LYS A 146 -6.26 26.51 -32.23
CA LYS A 146 -5.72 27.88 -32.15
C LYS A 146 -5.32 28.27 -30.72
N TYR A 147 -5.98 27.74 -29.70
CA TYR A 147 -5.75 28.06 -28.29
C TYR A 147 -4.97 26.97 -27.53
N GLU A 148 -4.82 25.78 -28.12
CA GLU A 148 -4.02 24.70 -27.54
C GLU A 148 -2.51 24.94 -27.77
N ARG A 149 -1.81 25.38 -26.71
CA ARG A 149 -0.34 25.51 -26.70
C ARG A 149 0.37 24.19 -26.35
N PHE A 150 -0.11 23.50 -25.32
CA PHE A 150 0.43 22.21 -24.86
C PHE A 150 -0.44 21.07 -25.38
N ILE A 151 0.12 20.26 -26.28
CA ILE A 151 -0.55 19.14 -26.92
C ILE A 151 -0.19 17.87 -26.17
N ARG A 152 -1.20 17.19 -25.63
CA ARG A 152 -1.08 15.85 -25.02
C ARG A 152 -1.61 14.80 -26.01
N PRO A 153 -0.74 14.02 -26.69
CA PRO A 153 -1.20 13.05 -27.69
C PRO A 153 -1.96 11.90 -27.04
N MET A 154 -2.97 11.34 -27.73
CA MET A 154 -3.83 10.28 -27.16
C MET A 154 -3.06 8.99 -26.87
N ALA A 155 -2.07 8.64 -27.68
CA ALA A 155 -1.24 7.45 -27.48
C ALA A 155 -0.44 7.47 -26.16
N LEU A 156 -0.22 8.65 -25.57
CA LEU A 156 0.49 8.80 -24.30
C LEU A 156 -0.46 9.05 -23.13
N ARG A 157 -1.78 8.95 -23.34
CA ARG A 157 -2.77 9.12 -22.27
C ARG A 157 -3.06 7.77 -21.63
N PHE A 158 -2.62 7.59 -20.40
CA PHE A 158 -2.90 6.39 -19.63
C PHE A 158 -4.02 6.68 -18.63
N THR A 159 -4.94 5.73 -18.49
CA THR A 159 -6.08 5.80 -17.55
C THR A 159 -5.94 4.82 -16.39
N LYS A 160 -5.10 3.78 -16.54
CA LYS A 160 -4.86 2.75 -15.53
C LYS A 160 -3.37 2.66 -15.19
N ALA A 161 -3.07 2.29 -13.96
CA ALA A 161 -1.72 2.04 -13.47
C ALA A 161 -1.63 0.63 -12.87
N HIS A 162 -0.49 -0.02 -13.07
CA HIS A 162 -0.15 -1.22 -12.31
C HIS A 162 0.47 -0.80 -10.99
N VAL A 163 -0.22 -1.10 -9.89
CA VAL A 163 0.20 -0.77 -8.53
C VAL A 163 0.55 -2.06 -7.80
N THR A 164 1.69 -2.07 -7.13
CA THR A 164 2.17 -3.20 -6.31
C THR A 164 1.90 -2.90 -4.84
N HIS A 165 1.16 -3.76 -4.16
CA HIS A 165 1.00 -3.64 -2.70
C HIS A 165 2.20 -4.28 -2.00
N PRO A 166 3.00 -3.54 -1.21
CA PRO A 166 4.26 -4.03 -0.66
C PRO A 166 4.07 -5.21 0.30
N GLU A 167 2.96 -5.24 1.06
CA GLU A 167 2.71 -6.32 2.03
C GLU A 167 2.18 -7.60 1.38
N LEU A 168 1.29 -7.46 0.39
CA LEU A 168 0.67 -8.59 -0.29
C LEU A 168 1.57 -9.16 -1.40
N LYS A 169 2.59 -8.38 -1.81
CA LYS A 169 3.49 -8.70 -2.93
C LYS A 169 2.73 -9.05 -4.23
N ALA A 170 1.53 -8.53 -4.37
CA ALA A 170 0.65 -8.71 -5.53
C ALA A 170 0.52 -7.39 -6.31
N THR A 171 0.24 -7.52 -7.60
CA THR A 171 0.11 -6.38 -8.52
C THR A 171 -1.33 -6.25 -9.00
N PHE A 172 -1.86 -5.03 -9.00
CA PHE A 172 -3.23 -4.73 -9.39
C PHE A 172 -3.26 -3.66 -10.48
N GLN A 173 -4.14 -3.82 -11.47
CA GLN A 173 -4.32 -2.85 -12.54
C GLN A 173 -5.49 -1.92 -12.22
N LEU A 174 -5.20 -0.84 -11.51
CA LEU A 174 -6.22 0.04 -10.95
C LEU A 174 -6.36 1.33 -11.78
N PRO A 175 -7.56 1.93 -11.86
CA PRO A 175 -7.75 3.19 -12.57
C PRO A 175 -7.16 4.38 -11.81
N ILE A 176 -6.50 5.27 -12.55
CA ILE A 176 -5.91 6.51 -12.04
C ILE A 176 -7.03 7.54 -11.88
N LEU A 177 -7.11 8.17 -10.71
CA LEU A 177 -8.03 9.27 -10.43
C LEU A 177 -7.39 10.62 -10.77
N GLY A 178 -6.11 10.78 -10.43
CA GLY A 178 -5.43 12.06 -10.57
C GLY A 178 -3.92 11.98 -10.39
N VAL A 179 -3.24 13.06 -10.81
CA VAL A 179 -1.82 13.28 -10.52
C VAL A 179 -1.72 14.26 -9.36
N LYS A 180 -1.22 13.81 -8.21
CA LYS A 180 -1.13 14.65 -7.01
C LYS A 180 0.08 15.56 -7.02
N LYS A 181 1.24 14.99 -7.33
CA LYS A 181 2.52 15.72 -7.29
C LYS A 181 3.53 15.13 -8.25
N ASN A 182 4.05 15.97 -9.15
CA ASN A 182 5.26 15.67 -9.90
C ASN A 182 6.47 16.31 -9.20
N PRO A 183 7.57 15.56 -8.97
CA PRO A 183 8.75 16.07 -8.25
C PRO A 183 9.58 17.09 -9.04
N SER A 184 9.48 17.12 -10.38
CA SER A 184 10.29 18.03 -11.20
C SER A 184 9.70 19.44 -11.31
N SER A 185 8.38 19.56 -11.50
CA SER A 185 7.72 20.87 -11.62
C SER A 185 6.22 20.79 -11.33
N PRO A 186 5.62 21.78 -10.65
CA PRO A 186 4.17 21.90 -10.50
C PRO A 186 3.41 21.96 -11.83
N LEU A 187 4.02 22.54 -12.88
CA LEU A 187 3.43 22.60 -14.22
C LEU A 187 3.15 21.21 -14.78
N TYR A 188 4.04 20.25 -14.50
CA TYR A 188 3.87 18.86 -14.91
C TYR A 188 2.72 18.19 -14.17
N THR A 189 2.51 18.53 -12.89
CA THR A 189 1.33 18.09 -12.13
C THR A 189 0.05 18.59 -12.80
N SER A 190 -0.05 19.89 -13.14
CA SER A 190 -1.23 20.47 -13.80
C SER A 190 -1.49 19.91 -15.20
N LEU A 191 -0.43 19.58 -15.95
CA LEU A 191 -0.56 18.92 -17.25
C LEU A 191 -0.84 17.41 -17.13
N GLY A 192 -0.67 16.84 -15.95
CA GLY A 192 -0.79 15.41 -15.69
C GLY A 192 0.37 14.59 -16.25
N VAL A 193 1.57 15.15 -16.41
CA VAL A 193 2.74 14.42 -16.92
C VAL A 193 3.26 13.46 -15.85
N ILE A 194 3.42 12.20 -16.24
CA ILE A 194 3.87 11.11 -15.38
C ILE A 194 5.36 10.86 -15.66
N THR A 195 6.20 11.21 -14.69
CA THR A 195 7.64 10.91 -14.66
C THR A 195 7.97 10.01 -13.46
N LYS A 196 9.21 9.54 -13.38
CA LYS A 196 9.67 8.78 -12.20
C LYS A 196 9.42 9.59 -10.91
N GLY A 197 8.92 8.92 -9.88
CA GLY A 197 8.58 9.53 -8.58
C GLY A 197 7.38 10.50 -8.59
N THR A 198 6.55 10.48 -9.65
CA THR A 198 5.25 11.15 -9.62
C THR A 198 4.32 10.41 -8.67
N VAL A 199 3.62 11.16 -7.82
CA VAL A 199 2.62 10.63 -6.90
C VAL A 199 1.25 10.69 -7.58
N LEU A 200 0.60 9.53 -7.69
CA LEU A 200 -0.71 9.35 -8.33
C LEU A 200 -1.77 9.01 -7.28
N GLU A 201 -2.97 9.52 -7.48
CA GLU A 201 -4.18 9.06 -6.78
C GLU A 201 -4.81 7.96 -7.63
N VAL A 202 -5.05 6.80 -7.02
CA VAL A 202 -5.49 5.58 -7.70
C VAL A 202 -6.70 5.04 -6.96
N ASN A 203 -7.72 4.57 -7.69
CA ASN A 203 -8.88 3.96 -7.07
C ASN A 203 -8.52 2.56 -6.54
N VAL A 204 -8.85 2.29 -5.28
CA VAL A 204 -8.55 1.04 -4.57
C VAL A 204 -9.80 0.27 -4.18
N SER A 205 -10.97 0.62 -4.74
CA SER A 205 -12.25 -0.02 -4.44
C SER A 205 -12.22 -1.55 -4.61
N GLU A 206 -11.48 -2.04 -5.60
CA GLU A 206 -11.34 -3.49 -5.87
C GLU A 206 -10.54 -4.24 -4.79
N LEU A 207 -9.69 -3.54 -4.03
CA LEU A 207 -8.83 -4.18 -3.04
C LEU A 207 -9.57 -4.49 -1.73
N GLY A 208 -10.67 -3.79 -1.43
CA GLY A 208 -11.41 -3.97 -0.17
C GLY A 208 -10.61 -3.62 1.10
N ILE A 209 -9.41 -3.05 0.98
CA ILE A 209 -8.47 -2.81 2.09
C ILE A 209 -8.89 -1.63 2.99
N LEU A 210 -9.95 -0.89 2.66
CA LEU A 210 -10.13 0.48 3.13
C LEU A 210 -11.48 0.78 3.81
N PHE A 211 -11.95 -0.10 4.69
CA PHE A 211 -12.97 0.32 5.67
C PHE A 211 -12.73 -0.08 7.11
N SER A 212 -11.65 -0.78 7.49
CA SER A 212 -11.46 -1.14 8.92
C SER A 212 -10.59 -0.16 9.72
N GLN A 213 -9.71 0.63 9.10
CA GLN A 213 -8.80 1.54 9.83
C GLN A 213 -9.44 2.90 10.17
N GLU A 214 -10.32 3.42 9.33
CA GLU A 214 -11.08 4.66 9.58
C GLU A 214 -12.44 4.37 10.25
N GLN A 215 -12.83 3.10 10.36
CA GLN A 215 -14.09 2.69 11.00
C GLN A 215 -13.84 2.13 12.41
N TYR A 216 -13.88 3.06 13.35
CA TYR A 216 -14.79 3.02 14.48
C TYR A 216 -14.51 2.10 15.69
N PHE A 217 -13.59 1.14 15.65
CA PHE A 217 -13.40 0.21 16.78
C PHE A 217 -12.11 0.50 17.56
N ASP A 218 -12.25 1.02 18.78
CA ASP A 218 -11.21 0.84 19.81
C ASP A 218 -11.02 -0.66 20.06
N SER A 219 -9.88 -1.06 20.62
CA SER A 219 -9.54 -2.42 21.07
C SER A 219 -10.60 -3.12 21.95
N ARG A 220 -11.59 -2.36 22.47
CA ARG A 220 -12.74 -2.81 23.27
C ARG A 220 -14.10 -2.61 22.61
N GLY A 221 -14.12 -2.15 21.36
CA GLY A 221 -15.33 -1.95 20.55
C GLY A 221 -16.21 -0.76 20.91
N LEU A 222 -15.65 0.28 21.53
CA LEU A 222 -16.37 1.52 21.81
C LEU A 222 -16.25 2.54 20.66
N PHE A 223 -17.35 3.24 20.40
CA PHE A 223 -17.51 4.27 19.37
C PHE A 223 -16.71 5.55 19.73
N ILE A 224 -15.93 6.16 18.83
CA ILE A 224 -15.17 7.40 19.15
C ILE A 224 -16.09 8.57 19.55
N SER A 225 -17.30 8.60 18.98
CA SER A 225 -18.35 9.56 19.34
C SER A 225 -18.86 9.39 20.78
N THR A 226 -18.83 8.18 21.34
CA THR A 226 -19.13 7.97 22.76
C THR A 226 -17.96 8.43 23.63
N ILE A 227 -16.70 8.17 23.24
CA ILE A 227 -15.53 8.65 24.00
C ILE A 227 -15.48 10.18 24.08
N LEU A 228 -15.75 10.89 22.98
CA LEU A 228 -15.81 12.36 22.96
C LEU A 228 -17.03 12.95 23.67
N SER A 229 -18.13 12.19 23.78
CA SER A 229 -19.35 12.65 24.47
C SER A 229 -19.40 12.29 25.95
N ILE A 230 -18.59 11.34 26.44
CA ILE A 230 -18.50 10.98 27.87
C ILE A 230 -18.29 12.21 28.79
N PRO A 231 -17.39 13.17 28.51
CA PRO A 231 -17.21 14.35 29.37
C PRO A 231 -18.46 15.24 29.41
N VAL A 232 -19.14 15.38 28.26
CA VAL A 232 -20.37 16.19 28.14
C VAL A 232 -21.54 15.49 28.84
N LEU A 233 -21.66 14.18 28.68
CA LEU A 233 -22.67 13.36 29.35
C LEU A 233 -22.47 13.37 30.87
N LEU A 234 -21.24 13.25 31.36
CA LEU A 234 -20.94 13.37 32.78
C LEU A 234 -21.32 14.75 33.33
N ASN A 235 -21.00 15.83 32.61
CA ASN A 235 -21.43 17.17 33.00
C ASN A 235 -22.96 17.32 33.01
N CYS A 236 -23.66 16.81 32.00
CA CYS A 236 -25.12 16.81 31.97
C CYS A 236 -25.73 16.01 33.12
N CYS A 237 -25.19 14.83 33.44
CA CYS A 237 -25.64 14.03 34.58
C CYS A 237 -25.45 14.78 35.90
N LEU A 238 -24.30 15.43 36.11
CA LEU A 238 -24.04 16.23 37.32
C LEU A 238 -25.02 17.41 37.46
N LEU A 239 -25.31 18.12 36.35
CA LEU A 239 -26.28 19.21 36.35
C LEU A 239 -27.69 18.73 36.68
N VAL A 240 -28.13 17.61 36.10
CA VAL A 240 -29.44 17.02 36.39
C VAL A 240 -29.51 16.54 37.84
N SER A 241 -28.47 15.89 38.36
CA SER A 241 -28.41 15.47 39.76
C SER A 241 -28.47 16.64 40.73
N PHE A 242 -27.79 17.75 40.44
CA PHE A 242 -27.83 18.96 41.27
C PHE A 242 -29.21 19.63 41.24
N TRP A 243 -29.82 19.74 40.06
CA TRP A 243 -31.18 20.29 39.90
C TRP A 243 -32.23 19.44 40.63
N LEU A 244 -32.13 18.11 40.55
CA LEU A 244 -33.02 17.20 41.30
C LEU A 244 -32.82 17.35 42.82
N TRP A 245 -31.61 17.60 43.30
CA TRP A 245 -31.35 17.82 44.72
C TRP A 245 -31.99 19.12 45.24
N GLU A 246 -31.84 20.23 44.50
CA GLU A 246 -32.44 21.51 44.87
C GLU A 246 -33.97 21.47 44.83
N THR A 247 -34.55 20.87 43.79
CA THR A 247 -36.02 20.74 43.65
C THR A 247 -36.63 19.89 44.77
N VAL A 248 -36.00 18.78 45.15
CA VAL A 248 -36.42 17.97 46.30
C VAL A 248 -36.26 18.75 47.62
N GLY A 249 -35.22 19.58 47.74
CA GLY A 249 -35.03 20.48 48.88
C GLY A 249 -36.17 21.47 49.05
N LEU A 250 -36.54 22.18 47.98
CA LEU A 250 -37.66 23.13 47.97
C LEU A 250 -38.99 22.44 48.25
N LEU A 251 -39.23 21.27 47.66
CA LEU A 251 -40.46 20.49 47.89
C LEU A 251 -40.61 20.09 49.37
N LYS A 252 -39.52 19.69 50.03
CA LYS A 252 -39.49 19.39 51.47
C LYS A 252 -39.78 20.63 52.33
N ILE A 253 -39.25 21.79 51.96
CA ILE A 253 -39.51 23.06 52.67
C ILE A 253 -40.98 23.47 52.51
N CYS A 254 -41.52 23.42 51.30
CA CYS A 254 -42.94 23.68 51.04
C CYS A 254 -43.85 22.71 51.80
N ALA A 255 -43.55 21.41 51.80
CA ALA A 255 -44.30 20.41 52.55
C ALA A 255 -44.27 20.68 54.07
N LYS A 256 -43.12 21.10 54.62
CA LYS A 256 -43.00 21.50 56.03
C LYS A 256 -43.82 22.77 56.33
N ARG A 257 -43.76 23.80 55.48
CA ARG A 257 -44.54 25.04 55.65
C ARG A 257 -46.05 24.78 55.57
N LEU A 258 -46.50 23.93 54.67
CA LEU A 258 -47.89 23.48 54.56
C LEU A 258 -48.35 22.72 55.81
N LYS A 259 -47.53 21.82 56.36
CA LYS A 259 -47.84 21.12 57.62
C LYS A 259 -47.97 22.08 58.81
N ILE A 260 -47.05 23.05 58.95
CA ILE A 260 -47.09 24.06 60.02
C ILE A 260 -48.34 24.95 59.88
N SER A 261 -48.70 25.35 58.65
CA SER A 261 -49.91 26.15 58.40
C SER A 261 -51.19 25.39 58.77
N ARG A 262 -51.27 24.08 58.48
CA ARG A 262 -52.40 23.24 58.88
C ARG A 262 -52.49 23.07 60.40
N GLN A 263 -51.36 22.94 61.10
CA GLN A 263 -51.33 22.86 62.57
C GLN A 263 -51.77 24.18 63.22
N LYS A 264 -51.35 25.33 62.68
CA LYS A 264 -51.80 26.66 63.16
C LYS A 264 -53.31 26.84 62.98
N GLN A 265 -53.87 26.44 61.83
CA GLN A 265 -55.33 26.46 61.62
C GLN A 265 -56.06 25.56 62.62
N GLN A 266 -55.57 24.33 62.86
CA GLN A 266 -56.15 23.45 63.88
C GLN A 266 -56.10 24.05 65.29
N GLN A 267 -54.99 24.69 65.67
CA GLN A 267 -54.87 25.38 66.96
C GLN A 267 -55.82 26.58 67.08
N GLN A 268 -55.98 27.37 66.01
CA GLN A 268 -56.96 28.47 65.97
C GLN A 268 -58.40 27.95 66.09
N TYR A 269 -58.77 26.90 65.35
CA TYR A 269 -60.08 26.27 65.47
C TYR A 269 -60.37 25.75 66.89
N VAL A 270 -59.36 25.20 67.59
CA VAL A 270 -59.49 24.77 68.99
C VAL A 270 -59.67 25.97 69.92
N GLN A 271 -58.86 27.03 69.77
CA GLN A 271 -58.98 28.25 70.58
C GLN A 271 -60.32 29.00 70.37
N ASP A 272 -60.82 29.04 69.14
CA ASP A 272 -62.12 29.64 68.82
C ASP A 272 -63.30 28.79 69.35
N ALA A 273 -63.11 27.46 69.48
CA ALA A 273 -64.08 26.57 70.12
C ALA A 273 -64.09 26.69 71.64
N GLU A 274 -62.94 27.00 72.27
CA GLU A 274 -62.84 27.27 73.71
C GLU A 274 -63.48 28.62 74.08
N LYS A 275 -63.24 29.69 73.29
CA LYS A 275 -63.88 31.01 73.50
C LYS A 275 -65.40 31.04 73.36
N LYS A 276 -66.00 30.02 72.75
CA LYS A 276 -67.47 29.88 72.61
C LYS A 276 -68.12 29.14 73.79
N LYS A 277 -67.34 28.60 74.72
CA LYS A 277 -67.82 27.86 75.89
C LYS A 277 -67.88 28.70 77.18
N ASP A 278 -67.33 29.92 77.17
CA ASP A 278 -67.50 30.95 78.19
C ASP A 278 -68.60 31.94 77.79
#